data_AF-K1TX65-F1
#
_entry.id   AF-K1TX65-F1
#
_cell.length_a   1.000
_cell.length_b   1.000
_cell.length_c   1.000
_cell.angle_alpha   90.00
_cell.angle_beta   90.00
_cell.angle_gamma   90.00
#
_symmetry.space_group_name_H-M   'P 1'
#
loop_
_entity.id
_entity.type
_entity.pdbx_description
1 polymer ?
#
loop_
_entity_poly.entity_id
_entity_poly.type
_entity_poly.pdbx_seq_one_letter_code
_entity_poly.pdbx_strand_id
1 'polypeptide(L)'
;MLLDEASVTGTANIIMAAVMAKGFTTIYNAACEPYIQQLCLMLNRMGARISGIASNLLTIEGVRELHGTEHTLLPDMIEVGSFIGLAAMTRSELTIRNVSFENLGIIPAQFARLGIRFEQHGDDIYIPEQDHYSIETFLDGSIMTIADAPWPGLTPDLLSIPGRGHPGQGSRADPPEDVRKPSLFRR
;
A
#
# COMPACT_ATOMS: atom_id res chain seq x y z
N MET A 1 7.18 4.78 -26.82
CA MET A 1 7.71 3.43 -26.57
C MET A 1 6.85 2.74 -25.52
N LEU A 2 6.66 1.44 -25.64
CA LEU A 2 5.93 0.61 -24.67
C LEU A 2 6.95 -0.11 -23.80
N LEU A 3 6.74 -0.10 -22.48
CA LEU A 3 7.48 -0.95 -21.56
C LEU A 3 6.79 -2.31 -21.42
N ASP A 4 7.55 -3.38 -21.57
CA ASP A 4 7.03 -4.75 -21.44
C ASP A 4 6.54 -5.03 -20.01
N GLU A 5 7.15 -4.38 -19.02
CA GLU A 5 6.76 -4.39 -17.61
C GLU A 5 6.77 -2.97 -17.03
N ALA A 6 5.90 -2.71 -16.06
CA ALA A 6 5.87 -1.44 -15.32
C ALA A 6 7.04 -1.36 -14.31
N SER A 7 8.27 -1.32 -14.82
CA SER A 7 9.49 -1.27 -14.01
C SER A 7 9.70 0.14 -13.45
N VAL A 8 9.77 0.28 -12.13
CA VAL A 8 10.02 1.55 -11.43
C VAL A 8 11.33 2.17 -11.91
N THR A 9 12.44 1.44 -11.76
CA THR A 9 13.78 1.92 -12.13
C THR A 9 13.92 2.13 -13.62
N GLY A 10 13.31 1.27 -14.45
CA GLY A 10 13.28 1.43 -15.89
C GLY A 10 12.58 2.72 -16.31
N THR A 11 11.39 2.96 -15.76
CA THR A 11 10.59 4.17 -16.00
C THR A 11 11.35 5.42 -15.56
N ALA A 12 11.95 5.42 -14.36
CA ALA A 12 12.73 6.54 -13.83
C ALA A 12 13.92 6.91 -14.75
N ASN A 13 14.69 5.91 -15.20
CA ASN A 13 15.82 6.12 -16.09
C ASN A 13 15.39 6.74 -17.43
N ILE A 14 14.30 6.25 -18.01
CA ILE A 14 13.78 6.80 -19.28
C ILE A 14 13.29 8.22 -19.08
N ILE A 15 12.58 8.52 -17.97
CA ILE A 15 12.15 9.90 -17.67
C ILE A 15 13.36 10.83 -17.61
N MET A 16 14.39 10.49 -16.83
CA MET A 16 15.59 11.31 -16.68
C MET A 16 16.35 11.52 -18.00
N ALA A 17 16.37 10.52 -18.88
CA ALA A 17 16.97 10.67 -20.21
C ALA A 17 16.10 11.53 -21.14
N ALA A 18 14.78 11.31 -21.12
CA ALA A 18 13.82 11.95 -22.02
C ALA A 18 13.69 13.45 -21.78
N VAL A 19 13.82 13.91 -20.52
CA VAL A 19 13.71 15.35 -20.20
C VAL A 19 14.79 16.21 -20.86
N MET A 20 15.93 15.64 -21.25
CA MET A 20 17.00 16.36 -21.99
C MET A 20 17.12 15.94 -23.45
N ALA A 21 16.30 14.98 -23.90
CA ALA A 21 16.31 14.51 -25.28
C ALA A 21 15.68 15.55 -26.23
N LYS A 22 15.97 15.47 -27.53
CA LYS A 22 15.31 16.37 -28.50
C LYS A 22 13.94 15.82 -28.90
N GLY A 23 12.90 16.64 -28.75
CA GLY A 23 11.55 16.33 -29.21
C GLY A 23 10.66 15.72 -28.13
N PHE A 24 9.69 14.90 -28.54
CA PHE A 24 8.71 14.29 -27.65
C PHE A 24 9.01 12.81 -27.41
N THR A 25 8.90 12.38 -26.16
CA THR A 25 8.95 10.98 -25.74
C THR A 25 7.63 10.62 -25.08
N THR A 26 6.98 9.57 -25.57
CA THR A 26 5.79 9.00 -24.93
C THR A 26 6.13 7.62 -24.39
N ILE A 27 5.84 7.37 -23.11
CA ILE A 27 6.08 6.10 -22.43
C ILE A 27 4.71 5.47 -22.13
N TYR A 28 4.44 4.31 -22.72
CA TYR A 28 3.28 3.49 -22.42
C TYR A 28 3.66 2.41 -21.41
N ASN A 29 2.72 2.05 -20.54
CA ASN A 29 2.93 1.13 -19.43
C ASN A 29 4.03 1.61 -18.45
N ALA A 30 4.07 2.93 -18.23
CA ALA A 30 4.95 3.53 -17.24
C ALA A 30 4.56 3.11 -15.82
N ALA A 31 5.56 2.89 -14.97
CA ALA A 31 5.37 2.69 -13.54
C ALA A 31 4.77 3.96 -12.90
N CYS A 32 3.82 3.81 -12.01
CA CYS A 32 2.99 4.90 -11.46
C CYS A 32 3.15 5.09 -9.94
N GLU A 33 4.13 4.44 -9.34
CA GLU A 33 4.47 4.53 -7.93
C GLU A 33 4.66 5.99 -7.49
N PRO A 34 4.36 6.33 -6.21
CA PRO A 34 4.46 7.69 -5.70
C PRO A 34 5.83 8.33 -5.94
N TYR A 35 6.91 7.53 -5.89
CA TYR A 35 8.27 7.98 -6.14
C TYR A 35 8.52 8.37 -7.61
N ILE A 36 7.87 7.72 -8.57
CA ILE A 36 7.91 8.13 -9.99
C ILE A 36 7.16 9.44 -10.19
N GLN A 37 5.99 9.56 -9.55
CA GLN A 37 5.24 10.82 -9.57
C GLN A 37 6.07 11.95 -8.95
N GLN A 38 6.74 11.66 -7.83
CA GLN A 38 7.64 12.58 -7.15
C GLN A 38 8.80 13.03 -8.05
N LEU A 39 9.47 12.10 -8.73
CA LEU A 39 10.54 12.40 -9.69
C LEU A 39 10.04 13.32 -10.81
N CYS A 40 8.88 13.00 -11.41
CA CYS A 40 8.28 13.82 -12.46
C CYS A 40 7.97 15.24 -11.96
N LEU A 41 7.38 15.37 -10.77
CA LEU A 41 7.06 16.66 -10.17
C LEU A 41 8.32 17.47 -9.83
N MET A 42 9.38 16.82 -9.34
CA MET A 42 10.68 17.45 -9.11
C MET A 42 11.27 17.96 -10.43
N LEU A 43 11.32 17.14 -11.46
CA LEU A 43 11.86 17.52 -12.77
C LEU A 43 11.04 18.66 -13.41
N ASN A 44 9.71 18.64 -13.30
CA ASN A 44 8.88 19.75 -13.76
C ASN A 44 9.19 21.04 -13.01
N ARG A 45 9.44 20.99 -11.68
CA ARG A 45 9.92 22.15 -10.92
C ARG A 45 11.30 22.61 -11.35
N MET A 46 12.13 21.75 -11.93
CA MET A 46 13.43 22.09 -12.53
C MET A 46 13.31 22.61 -13.98
N GLY A 47 12.09 22.75 -14.51
CA GLY A 47 11.83 23.26 -15.86
C GLY A 47 11.60 22.18 -16.93
N ALA A 48 11.54 20.91 -16.55
CA ALA A 48 11.11 19.86 -17.48
C ALA A 48 9.63 20.01 -17.87
N ARG A 49 9.23 19.32 -18.94
CA ARG A 49 7.85 19.32 -19.44
C ARG A 49 7.32 17.89 -19.50
N ILE A 50 6.85 17.42 -18.35
CA ILE A 50 6.29 16.07 -18.17
C ILE A 50 4.78 16.18 -17.91
N SER A 51 4.00 15.37 -18.61
CA SER A 51 2.54 15.27 -18.48
C SER A 51 2.08 13.81 -18.40
N GLY A 52 0.86 13.58 -17.90
CA GLY A 52 0.33 12.23 -17.64
C GLY A 52 0.81 11.61 -16.32
N ILE A 53 1.33 12.43 -15.40
CA ILE A 53 1.78 11.99 -14.06
C ILE A 53 0.63 11.28 -13.33
N ALA A 54 0.96 10.23 -12.57
CA ALA A 54 0.03 9.31 -11.90
C ALA A 54 -0.77 8.39 -12.85
N SER A 55 -0.42 8.34 -14.14
CA SER A 55 -0.96 7.39 -15.10
C SER A 55 0.13 6.49 -15.67
N ASN A 56 -0.27 5.41 -16.35
CA ASN A 56 0.64 4.54 -17.08
C ASN A 56 1.05 5.09 -18.46
N LEU A 57 0.67 6.33 -18.79
CA LEU A 57 1.00 7.02 -20.02
C LEU A 57 1.67 8.36 -19.72
N LEU A 58 2.99 8.43 -19.89
CA LEU A 58 3.74 9.67 -19.72
C LEU A 58 4.07 10.28 -21.08
N THR A 59 3.92 11.59 -21.19
CA THR A 59 4.41 12.37 -22.34
C THR A 59 5.38 13.44 -21.86
N ILE A 60 6.57 13.42 -22.45
CA ILE A 60 7.72 14.26 -22.06
C ILE A 60 8.18 15.03 -23.30
N GLU A 61 8.17 16.36 -23.21
CA GLU A 61 8.85 17.24 -24.16
C GLU A 61 10.23 17.56 -23.59
N GLY A 62 11.28 17.15 -24.30
CA GLY A 62 12.63 17.38 -23.82
C GLY A 62 13.06 18.85 -23.95
N VAL A 63 13.78 19.32 -22.95
CA VAL A 63 14.22 20.71 -22.78
C VAL A 63 15.74 20.83 -22.94
N ARG A 64 16.23 22.06 -23.12
CA ARG A 64 17.66 22.31 -23.34
C ARG A 64 18.48 22.36 -22.05
N GLU A 65 17.84 22.79 -20.97
CA GLU A 65 18.46 22.98 -19.67
C GLU A 65 17.43 22.73 -18.57
N LEU A 66 17.92 22.29 -17.42
CA LEU A 66 17.18 22.21 -16.17
C LEU A 66 17.85 23.17 -15.18
N HIS A 67 17.06 23.70 -14.25
CA HIS A 67 17.56 24.53 -13.16
C HIS A 67 17.54 23.78 -11.83
N GLY A 68 18.21 24.33 -10.83
CA GLY A 68 18.13 23.83 -9.46
C GLY A 68 16.71 23.96 -8.89
N THR A 69 16.35 23.06 -7.98
CA THR A 69 15.12 23.12 -7.18
C THR A 69 15.42 22.59 -5.78
N GLU A 70 14.60 23.02 -4.81
CA GLU A 70 14.45 22.29 -3.55
C GLU A 70 13.35 21.24 -3.70
N HIS A 71 13.52 20.10 -3.03
CA HIS A 71 12.57 19.01 -3.07
C HIS A 71 12.58 18.23 -1.76
N THR A 72 11.38 17.99 -1.21
CA THR A 72 11.19 17.16 -0.02
C THR A 72 10.83 15.76 -0.45
N LEU A 73 11.59 14.76 0.00
CA LEU A 73 11.35 13.35 -0.29
C LEU A 73 10.08 12.85 0.42
N LEU A 74 9.40 11.89 -0.24
CA LEU A 74 8.25 11.23 0.34
C LEU A 74 8.76 10.27 1.43
N PRO A 75 7.96 10.01 2.47
CA PRO A 75 8.25 8.93 3.41
C PRO A 75 8.27 7.59 2.67
N ASP A 76 9.06 6.64 3.19
CA ASP A 76 9.20 5.33 2.60
C ASP A 76 7.98 4.45 2.96
N MET A 77 7.14 4.14 1.97
CA MET A 77 5.95 3.32 2.19
C MET A 77 6.27 1.88 2.63
N ILE A 78 7.47 1.36 2.30
CA ILE A 78 7.94 0.05 2.77
C ILE A 78 8.29 0.12 4.26
N GLU A 79 8.93 1.20 4.68
CA GLU A 79 9.22 1.47 6.09
C GLU A 79 7.92 1.62 6.89
N VAL A 80 6.95 2.39 6.40
CA VAL A 80 5.63 2.53 7.03
C VAL A 80 4.96 1.16 7.20
N GLY A 81 4.90 0.35 6.13
CA GLY A 81 4.34 -1.00 6.20
C GLY A 81 5.11 -1.92 7.16
N SER A 82 6.42 -1.77 7.26
CA SER A 82 7.26 -2.53 8.19
C SER A 82 6.98 -2.17 9.64
N PHE A 83 6.78 -0.89 9.96
CA PHE A 83 6.39 -0.47 11.30
C PHE A 83 4.97 -0.92 11.66
N ILE A 84 4.04 -0.91 10.70
CA ILE A 84 2.70 -1.49 10.91
C ILE A 84 2.81 -2.97 11.28
N GLY A 85 3.59 -3.74 10.52
CA GLY A 85 3.85 -5.15 10.80
C GLY A 85 4.54 -5.38 12.15
N LEU A 86 5.53 -4.55 12.49
CA LEU A 86 6.24 -4.63 13.76
C LEU A 86 5.29 -4.42 14.95
N ALA A 87 4.46 -3.38 14.90
CA ALA A 87 3.44 -3.12 15.93
C ALA A 87 2.47 -4.30 16.06
N ALA A 88 2.06 -4.88 14.93
CA ALA A 88 1.20 -6.06 14.91
C ALA A 88 1.84 -7.31 15.54
N MET A 89 3.11 -7.58 15.23
CA MET A 89 3.83 -8.75 15.75
C MET A 89 4.16 -8.62 17.24
N THR A 90 4.46 -7.40 17.69
CA THR A 90 4.86 -7.12 19.07
C THR A 90 3.70 -6.72 19.97
N ARG A 91 2.48 -6.56 19.41
CA ARG A 91 1.29 -6.06 20.10
C ARG A 91 1.53 -4.72 20.79
N SER A 92 2.40 -3.89 20.22
CA SER A 92 2.77 -2.61 20.83
C SER A 92 1.92 -1.47 20.28
N GLU A 93 1.69 -0.46 21.11
CA GLU A 93 1.18 0.84 20.68
C GLU A 93 2.28 1.59 19.90
N LEU A 94 1.95 2.14 18.73
CA LEU A 94 2.90 2.85 17.87
C LEU A 94 2.23 3.99 17.11
N THR A 95 2.87 5.16 17.07
CA THR A 95 2.51 6.24 16.13
C THR A 95 3.61 6.37 15.07
N ILE A 96 3.24 6.19 13.81
CA ILE A 96 4.10 6.43 12.65
C ILE A 96 3.75 7.82 12.11
N ARG A 97 4.73 8.73 12.10
CA ARG A 97 4.48 10.15 11.76
C ARG A 97 4.80 10.48 10.32
N ASN A 98 4.09 11.46 9.76
CA ASN A 98 4.29 12.01 8.42
C ASN A 98 4.36 10.91 7.35
N VAL A 99 3.37 10.03 7.33
CA VAL A 99 3.36 8.85 6.46
C VAL A 99 2.94 9.15 5.02
N SER A 100 2.51 10.38 4.73
CA SER A 100 1.92 10.76 3.46
C SER A 100 0.80 9.81 3.06
N PHE A 101 -0.24 9.76 3.90
CA PHE A 101 -1.26 8.70 3.89
C PHE A 101 -1.89 8.51 2.50
N GLU A 102 -2.14 9.61 1.78
CA GLU A 102 -2.71 9.60 0.43
C GLU A 102 -1.83 8.87 -0.61
N ASN A 103 -0.51 8.81 -0.39
CA ASN A 103 0.44 8.14 -1.28
C ASN A 103 0.61 6.65 -0.97
N LEU A 104 0.10 6.15 0.16
CA LEU A 104 0.21 4.73 0.54
C LEU A 104 -0.70 3.81 -0.30
N GLY A 105 -1.59 4.35 -1.13
CA GLY A 105 -2.48 3.56 -1.98
C GLY A 105 -3.34 2.59 -1.16
N ILE A 106 -3.35 1.30 -1.52
CA ILE A 106 -4.14 0.29 -0.80
C ILE A 106 -3.43 -0.31 0.42
N ILE A 107 -2.18 0.06 0.70
CA ILE A 107 -1.36 -0.57 1.77
C ILE A 107 -2.09 -0.57 3.13
N PRO A 108 -2.64 0.56 3.62
CA PRO A 108 -3.33 0.57 4.90
C PRO A 108 -4.58 -0.33 4.88
N ALA A 109 -5.34 -0.31 3.78
CA ALA A 109 -6.52 -1.14 3.63
C ALA A 109 -6.18 -2.65 3.66
N GLN A 110 -5.05 -3.06 3.09
CA GLN A 110 -4.61 -4.46 3.14
C GLN A 110 -4.23 -4.89 4.56
N PHE A 111 -3.54 -4.03 5.32
CA PHE A 111 -3.26 -4.30 6.73
C PHE A 111 -4.52 -4.32 7.59
N ALA A 112 -5.49 -3.45 7.31
CA ALA A 112 -6.79 -3.46 8.00
C ALA A 112 -7.52 -4.80 7.80
N ARG A 113 -7.53 -5.31 6.55
CA ARG A 113 -8.13 -6.62 6.23
C ARG A 113 -7.42 -7.81 6.90
N LEU A 114 -6.16 -7.65 7.28
CA LEU A 114 -5.43 -8.61 8.10
C LEU A 114 -5.77 -8.54 9.60
N GLY A 115 -6.70 -7.66 9.98
CA GLY A 115 -7.16 -7.49 11.34
C GLY A 115 -6.34 -6.48 12.14
N ILE A 116 -5.41 -5.74 11.52
CA ILE A 116 -4.63 -4.69 12.19
C ILE A 116 -5.50 -3.43 12.25
N ARG A 117 -5.95 -3.06 13.45
CA ARG A 117 -6.61 -1.78 13.65
C ARG A 117 -5.58 -0.67 13.71
N PHE A 118 -5.87 0.43 13.04
CA PHE A 118 -5.14 1.68 13.12
C PHE A 118 -6.10 2.84 12.90
N GLU A 119 -5.69 4.01 13.35
CA GLU A 119 -6.41 5.27 13.20
C GLU A 119 -5.54 6.24 12.42
N GLN A 120 -6.13 6.96 11.47
CA GLN A 120 -5.44 8.05 10.78
C GLN A 120 -5.62 9.33 11.61
N HIS A 121 -4.51 9.90 12.09
CA HIS A 121 -4.49 11.18 12.81
C HIS A 121 -3.79 12.23 11.95
N GLY A 122 -4.54 12.89 11.07
CA GLY A 122 -3.95 13.79 10.07
C GLY A 122 -3.12 13.01 9.06
N ASP A 123 -1.82 13.29 9.01
CA ASP A 123 -0.86 12.54 8.17
C ASP A 123 -0.08 11.46 8.95
N ASP A 124 -0.48 11.18 10.18
CA ASP A 124 0.10 10.13 11.02
C ASP A 124 -0.81 8.89 11.03
N ILE A 125 -0.21 7.71 11.24
CA ILE A 125 -0.91 6.46 11.51
C ILE A 125 -0.67 6.09 12.98
N TYR A 126 -1.75 5.99 13.74
CA TYR A 126 -1.73 5.50 15.11
C TYR A 126 -2.21 4.05 15.18
N ILE A 127 -1.42 3.18 15.78
CA ILE A 127 -1.72 1.76 15.97
C ILE A 127 -1.87 1.53 17.48
N PRO A 128 -3.10 1.27 17.98
CA PRO A 128 -3.29 0.92 19.37
C PRO A 128 -2.78 -0.49 19.68
N GLU A 129 -2.44 -0.72 20.95
CA GLU A 129 -2.20 -2.06 21.49
C GLU A 129 -3.43 -2.97 21.27
N GLN A 130 -3.19 -4.22 20.83
CA GLN A 130 -4.22 -5.18 20.45
C GLN A 130 -3.85 -6.58 20.91
N ASP A 131 -4.76 -7.22 21.65
CA ASP A 131 -4.58 -8.61 22.13
C ASP A 131 -4.77 -9.65 21.02
N HIS A 132 -5.64 -9.34 20.04
CA HIS A 132 -6.08 -10.27 19.01
C HIS A 132 -6.20 -9.59 17.64
N TYR A 133 -5.64 -10.23 16.61
CA TYR A 133 -5.81 -9.86 15.20
C TYR A 133 -6.78 -10.85 14.56
N SER A 134 -7.94 -10.37 14.09
CA SER A 134 -8.91 -11.18 13.35
C SER A 134 -8.80 -10.85 11.86
N ILE A 135 -8.31 -11.81 11.07
CA ILE A 135 -8.27 -11.67 9.61
C ILE A 135 -9.71 -11.65 9.09
N GLU A 136 -10.04 -10.69 8.23
CA GLU A 136 -11.32 -10.66 7.55
C GLU A 136 -11.43 -11.86 6.60
N THR A 137 -12.42 -12.71 6.81
CA THR A 137 -12.78 -13.80 5.90
C THR A 137 -13.83 -13.32 4.91
N PHE A 138 -13.76 -13.80 3.67
CA PHE A 138 -14.84 -13.59 2.70
C PHE A 138 -16.15 -14.22 3.20
N LEU A 139 -17.29 -13.75 2.66
CA LEU A 139 -18.63 -14.24 3.01
C LEU A 139 -18.82 -15.76 2.83
N ASP A 140 -18.00 -16.38 1.98
CA ASP A 140 -17.98 -17.82 1.70
C ASP A 140 -17.04 -18.62 2.63
N GLY A 141 -16.40 -17.97 3.61
CA GLY A 141 -15.46 -18.58 4.54
C GLY A 141 -14.08 -18.88 3.96
N SER A 142 -13.79 -18.43 2.72
CA SER A 142 -12.46 -18.57 2.14
C SER A 142 -11.42 -17.67 2.83
N ILE A 143 -10.20 -18.18 2.92
CA ILE A 143 -9.06 -17.46 3.46
C ILE A 143 -8.66 -16.37 2.47
N MET A 144 -8.42 -15.16 2.96
CA MET A 144 -8.02 -14.04 2.13
C MET A 144 -6.68 -14.31 1.44
N THR A 145 -6.67 -14.23 0.10
CA THR A 145 -5.44 -14.20 -0.70
C THR A 145 -4.99 -12.75 -0.85
N ILE A 146 -3.78 -12.47 -0.36
CA ILE A 146 -3.06 -11.23 -0.65
C ILE A 146 -2.12 -11.52 -1.82
N ALA A 147 -2.20 -10.71 -2.87
CA ALA A 147 -1.32 -10.79 -4.04
C ALA A 147 -0.66 -9.43 -4.28
N ASP A 148 0.56 -9.47 -4.80
CA ASP A 148 1.28 -8.28 -5.20
C ASP A 148 0.77 -7.74 -6.54
N ALA A 149 0.90 -6.43 -6.72
CA ALA A 149 0.61 -5.73 -7.97
C ALA A 149 1.35 -4.38 -8.00
N PRO A 150 1.67 -3.84 -9.20
CA PRO A 150 2.15 -2.47 -9.33
C PRO A 150 1.22 -1.47 -8.66
N TRP A 151 1.74 -0.30 -8.27
CA TRP A 151 0.93 0.72 -7.61
C TRP A 151 -0.33 1.08 -8.45
N PRO A 152 -1.51 1.32 -7.86
CA PRO A 152 -1.82 1.43 -6.43
C PRO A 152 -2.01 0.08 -5.71
N GLY A 153 -1.61 -1.03 -6.34
CA GLY A 153 -1.56 -2.37 -5.76
C GLY A 153 -0.62 -2.51 -4.56
N LEU A 154 -0.61 -3.70 -3.94
CA LEU A 154 0.30 -4.01 -2.84
C LEU A 154 1.68 -4.35 -3.41
N THR A 155 2.70 -3.62 -2.97
CA THR A 155 4.08 -3.91 -3.36
C THR A 155 4.53 -5.30 -2.87
N PRO A 156 5.27 -6.07 -3.69
CA PRO A 156 5.82 -7.38 -3.30
C PRO A 156 6.72 -7.31 -2.06
N ASP A 157 7.37 -6.18 -1.79
CA ASP A 157 8.23 -5.99 -0.61
C ASP A 157 7.46 -6.14 0.72
N LEU A 158 6.17 -5.80 0.72
CA LEU A 158 5.31 -5.90 1.90
C LEU A 158 4.60 -7.25 2.03
N LEU A 159 4.72 -8.15 1.04
CA LEU A 159 4.02 -9.44 1.04
C LEU A 159 4.49 -10.38 2.17
N SER A 160 5.72 -10.21 2.64
CA SER A 160 6.31 -11.05 3.69
C SER A 160 5.96 -10.64 5.11
N ILE A 161 5.43 -9.43 5.28
CA ILE A 161 5.15 -8.81 6.59
C ILE A 161 3.89 -9.37 7.26
N PRO A 162 2.81 -9.71 6.54
CA PRO A 162 1.70 -10.47 7.09
C PRO A 162 2.20 -11.84 7.59
N GLY A 163 2.51 -11.93 8.89
CA GLY A 163 2.84 -13.19 9.53
C GLY A 163 1.69 -14.17 9.32
N ARG A 164 2.00 -15.45 9.06
CA ARG A 164 1.01 -16.54 8.98
C ARG A 164 0.00 -16.37 10.11
N GLY A 165 -1.22 -15.99 9.78
CA GLY A 165 -2.34 -16.08 10.71
C GLY A 165 -2.33 -17.51 11.25
N HIS A 166 -2.14 -17.66 12.56
CA HIS A 166 -2.21 -18.97 13.18
C HIS A 166 -3.62 -19.52 12.86
N PRO A 167 -3.77 -20.64 12.14
CA PRO A 167 -5.08 -21.23 11.93
C PRO A 167 -5.48 -21.86 13.26
N GLY A 168 -6.11 -21.08 14.13
CA GLY A 168 -6.18 -21.45 15.53
C GLY A 168 -7.07 -20.59 16.40
N GLN A 169 -8.32 -20.39 15.98
CA GLN A 169 -9.52 -20.53 16.83
C GLN A 169 -10.75 -20.26 15.96
N GLY A 170 -11.24 -21.33 15.33
CA GLY A 170 -12.64 -21.36 14.92
C GLY A 170 -13.49 -21.10 16.15
N SER A 171 -14.41 -20.15 16.03
CA SER A 171 -15.50 -19.91 16.96
C SER A 171 -16.02 -21.24 17.50
N ARG A 172 -15.78 -21.52 18.79
CA ARG A 172 -16.65 -22.45 19.51
C ARG A 172 -17.99 -21.74 19.56
N ALA A 173 -18.91 -22.19 18.72
CA ALA A 173 -20.31 -21.86 18.89
C ALA A 173 -20.69 -22.21 20.33
N ASP A 174 -21.04 -21.19 21.12
CA ASP A 174 -21.78 -21.43 22.35
C ASP A 174 -23.05 -22.21 22.00
N PRO A 175 -23.34 -23.33 22.69
CA PRO A 175 -24.56 -24.05 22.43
C PRO A 175 -25.75 -23.12 22.75
N PRO A 176 -26.78 -23.07 21.88
CA PRO A 176 -27.95 -22.23 22.16
C PRO A 176 -28.61 -22.70 23.46
N GLU A 177 -28.74 -21.77 24.40
CA GLU A 177 -29.65 -21.91 25.52
C GLU A 177 -31.10 -22.06 25.00
N ASP A 178 -31.83 -22.91 25.70
CA ASP A 178 -33.30 -23.02 25.68
C ASP A 178 -33.96 -23.84 24.54
N VAL A 179 -33.98 -25.17 24.74
CA VAL A 179 -35.17 -25.96 24.44
C VAL A 179 -35.55 -26.76 25.68
N ARG A 180 -36.51 -26.19 26.44
CA ARG A 180 -37.28 -26.84 27.51
C ARG A 180 -37.55 -28.32 27.21
N LYS A 181 -37.00 -29.23 28.03
CA LYS A 181 -37.49 -30.61 28.12
C LYS A 181 -38.81 -30.61 28.90
N PRO A 182 -39.93 -31.11 28.36
CA PRO A 182 -41.10 -31.38 29.17
C PRO A 182 -40.80 -32.58 30.09
N SER A 183 -41.04 -32.36 31.38
CA SER A 183 -41.04 -33.35 32.44
C SER A 183 -42.12 -34.41 32.19
N LEU A 184 -41.75 -35.61 31.74
CA LEU A 184 -42.63 -36.77 31.67
C LEU A 184 -41.83 -38.05 31.92
N PHE A 185 -41.68 -38.44 33.19
CA PHE A 185 -42.31 -39.64 33.76
C PHE A 185 -41.78 -39.87 35.17
N ARG A 186 -42.70 -39.76 36.14
CA ARG A 186 -42.63 -40.46 37.43
C ARG A 186 -42.95 -41.93 37.20
N ARG A 187 -42.10 -42.84 37.64
CA ARG A 187 -42.40 -43.92 38.60
C ARG A 187 -41.13 -44.72 38.87
#